data_AF-A0AAU9RKQ2-F1
#
_entry.id   AF-A0AAU9RKQ2-F1
#
_cell.length_a   1.000
_cell.length_b   1.000
_cell.length_c   1.000
_cell.angle_alpha   90.00
_cell.angle_beta   90.00
_cell.angle_gamma   90.00
#
_symmetry.space_group_name_H-M   'P 1'
#
loop_
_entity.id
_entity.type
_entity.pdbx_description
1 polymer ?
#
loop_
_entity_poly.entity_id
_entity_poly.type
_entity_poly.pdbx_seq_one_letter_code
_entity_poly.pdbx_strand_id
1 'polypeptide(L)'
;MIQAVRACKTAAEERAVVRKECAAIRAAISANDQYYRHRNLAKLMFIHMLGYPTHFGQMECLKLIASNGFPEKRIGYLGLMLLLDERHEVLMLVTNSLKQDLYHSNQYIVGLALCALGNISSEEMARDLAPEVEKLLLFRDPNIRKKENLNICDN
;
A
#
# COMPACT_ATOMS: atom_id res chain seq x y z
N MET A 1 1.27 -17.99 11.82
CA MET A 1 -0.02 -17.36 11.47
C MET A 1 -0.78 -18.15 10.41
N ILE A 2 -0.38 -18.19 9.13
CA ILE A 2 -1.17 -18.88 8.07
C ILE A 2 -1.45 -20.36 8.41
N GLN A 3 -0.45 -21.10 8.88
CA GLN A 3 -0.64 -22.48 9.34
C GLN A 3 -1.57 -22.59 10.56
N ALA A 4 -1.51 -21.63 11.49
CA ALA A 4 -2.35 -21.61 12.68
C ALA A 4 -3.83 -21.33 12.32
N VAL A 5 -4.07 -20.42 11.38
CA VAL A 5 -5.41 -20.17 10.81
C VAL A 5 -5.92 -21.40 10.08
N ARG A 6 -5.10 -22.05 9.24
CA ARG A 6 -5.48 -23.29 8.53
C ARG A 6 -5.76 -24.47 9.45
N ALA A 7 -5.20 -24.49 10.65
CA ALA A 7 -5.42 -25.53 11.65
C ALA A 7 -6.72 -25.33 12.46
N CYS A 8 -7.36 -24.16 12.36
CA CYS A 8 -8.61 -23.88 13.05
C CYS A 8 -9.74 -24.72 12.43
N LYS A 9 -10.53 -25.36 13.29
CA LYS A 9 -11.69 -26.18 12.87
C LYS A 9 -12.98 -25.39 12.91
N THR A 10 -13.00 -24.27 13.64
CA THR A 10 -14.17 -23.41 13.78
C THR A 10 -13.83 -21.94 13.51
N ALA A 11 -14.84 -21.17 13.08
CA ALA A 11 -14.71 -19.72 12.92
C ALA A 11 -14.37 -19.02 14.25
N ALA A 12 -14.77 -19.57 15.40
CA ALA A 12 -14.45 -19.01 16.70
C ALA A 12 -12.95 -19.12 17.04
N GLU A 13 -12.34 -20.26 16.73
CA GLU A 13 -10.89 -20.47 16.88
C GLU A 13 -10.09 -19.54 15.96
N GLU A 14 -10.51 -19.42 14.71
CA GLU A 14 -9.89 -18.50 13.75
C GLU A 14 -9.92 -17.06 14.28
N ARG A 15 -11.09 -16.59 14.72
CA ARG A 15 -11.25 -15.26 15.33
C ARG A 15 -10.37 -15.07 16.55
N ALA A 16 -10.12 -16.11 17.34
CA ALA A 16 -9.25 -16.03 18.51
C ALA A 16 -7.77 -15.87 18.10
N VAL A 17 -7.32 -16.65 17.10
CA VAL A 17 -5.97 -16.54 16.54
C VAL A 17 -5.75 -15.17 15.91
N VAL A 18 -6.69 -14.70 15.09
CA VAL A 18 -6.61 -13.38 14.46
C VAL A 18 -6.57 -12.27 15.49
N ARG A 19 -7.44 -12.29 16.51
CA ARG A 19 -7.42 -11.28 17.59
C ARG A 19 -6.08 -11.25 18.33
N LYS A 20 -5.50 -12.41 18.64
CA LYS A 20 -4.20 -12.52 19.30
C LYS A 20 -3.08 -11.93 18.45
N GLU A 21 -3.05 -12.24 17.15
CA GLU A 21 -2.05 -11.70 16.22
C GLU A 21 -2.22 -10.20 16.00
N CYS A 22 -3.46 -9.70 15.86
CA CYS A 22 -3.74 -8.26 15.79
C CYS A 22 -3.22 -7.51 17.03
N ALA A 23 -3.44 -8.05 18.22
CA ALA A 23 -2.94 -7.45 19.45
C ALA A 23 -1.40 -7.40 19.48
N ALA A 24 -0.74 -8.47 19.06
CA ALA A 24 0.72 -8.52 18.95
C ALA A 24 1.26 -7.51 17.92
N ILE A 25 0.60 -7.37 16.77
CA ILE A 25 0.98 -6.39 15.75
C ILE A 25 0.83 -4.96 16.30
N ARG A 26 -0.28 -4.64 16.98
CA ARG A 26 -0.48 -3.32 17.60
C ARG A 26 0.61 -3.01 18.63
N ALA A 27 0.95 -3.98 19.49
CA ALA A 27 2.02 -3.82 20.45
C ALA A 27 3.39 -3.56 19.78
N ALA A 28 3.69 -4.29 18.70
CA ALA A 28 4.93 -4.09 17.94
C ALA A 28 4.98 -2.71 17.24
N ILE A 29 3.85 -2.23 16.72
CA ILE A 29 3.72 -0.88 16.15
C ILE A 29 3.99 0.18 17.21
N SER A 30 3.38 0.04 18.40
CA SER A 30 3.61 0.96 19.52
C SER A 30 5.05 0.94 20.02
N ALA A 31 5.72 -0.20 19.98
CA ALA A 31 7.14 -0.35 20.31
C ALA A 31 8.09 0.19 19.21
N ASN A 32 7.55 0.61 18.06
CA ASN A 32 8.31 1.08 16.90
C ASN A 32 9.38 0.09 16.40
N ASP A 33 9.10 -1.21 16.51
CA ASP A 33 10.03 -2.26 16.10
C ASP A 33 10.09 -2.33 14.56
N GLN A 34 11.15 -1.75 14.00
CA GLN A 34 11.34 -1.68 12.54
C GLN A 34 11.71 -3.02 11.92
N TYR A 35 12.36 -3.91 12.69
CA TYR A 35 12.90 -5.16 12.17
C TYR A 35 11.78 -6.11 11.72
N TYR A 36 10.66 -6.14 12.45
CA TYR A 36 9.51 -6.98 12.11
C TYR A 36 8.42 -6.26 11.31
N ARG A 37 8.61 -4.99 10.91
CA ARG A 37 7.57 -4.19 10.24
C ARG A 37 7.05 -4.84 8.97
N HIS A 38 7.92 -5.32 8.09
CA HIS A 38 7.52 -6.01 6.85
C HIS A 38 6.68 -7.27 7.12
N ARG A 39 7.11 -8.07 8.11
CA ARG A 39 6.42 -9.30 8.48
C ARG A 39 5.05 -9.00 9.10
N ASN A 40 4.98 -7.97 9.93
CA ASN A 40 3.75 -7.53 10.58
C ASN A 40 2.74 -7.00 9.55
N LEU A 41 3.19 -6.25 8.54
CA LEU A 41 2.32 -5.81 7.46
C LEU A 41 1.84 -6.94 6.56
N ALA A 42 2.71 -7.89 6.20
CA ALA A 42 2.28 -9.07 5.44
C ALA A 42 1.21 -9.88 6.21
N LYS A 43 1.37 -10.02 7.53
CA LYS A 43 0.34 -10.63 8.40
C LYS A 43 -0.95 -9.80 8.39
N LEU A 44 -0.85 -8.49 8.48
CA LEU A 44 -2.00 -7.60 8.48
C LEU A 44 -2.79 -7.66 7.17
N MET A 45 -2.11 -7.68 6.01
CA MET A 45 -2.73 -7.85 4.70
C MET A 45 -3.49 -9.16 4.61
N PHE A 46 -2.93 -10.25 5.13
CA PHE A 46 -3.62 -11.54 5.18
C PHE A 46 -4.87 -11.49 6.09
N ILE A 47 -4.77 -10.84 7.26
CA ILE A 47 -5.91 -10.65 8.16
C ILE A 47 -7.02 -9.83 7.47
N HIS A 48 -6.65 -8.82 6.70
CA HIS A 48 -7.58 -8.04 5.90
C HIS A 48 -8.28 -8.90 4.83
N MET A 49 -7.53 -9.74 4.11
CA MET A 49 -8.09 -10.67 3.11
C MET A 49 -9.06 -11.68 3.73
N LEU A 50 -8.92 -12.01 5.01
CA LEU A 50 -9.88 -12.83 5.75
C LEU A 50 -11.16 -12.06 6.15
N GLY A 51 -11.25 -10.76 5.86
CA GLY A 51 -12.42 -9.91 6.16
C GLY A 51 -12.40 -9.26 7.53
N TYR A 52 -11.26 -9.22 8.23
CA TYR A 52 -11.15 -8.57 9.53
C TYR A 52 -10.70 -7.11 9.43
N PRO A 53 -11.15 -6.23 10.36
CA PRO A 53 -10.81 -4.82 10.33
C PRO A 53 -9.33 -4.58 10.69
N THR A 54 -8.62 -3.91 9.79
CA THR A 54 -7.16 -3.70 9.85
C THR A 54 -6.74 -2.24 9.63
N HIS A 55 -7.69 -1.29 9.70
CA HIS A 55 -7.47 0.14 9.46
C HIS A 55 -6.29 0.74 10.25
N PHE A 56 -5.99 0.21 11.44
CA PHE A 56 -4.90 0.70 12.28
C PHE A 56 -3.50 0.56 11.66
N GLY A 57 -3.33 -0.26 10.62
CA GLY A 57 -2.05 -0.43 9.92
C GLY A 57 -1.83 0.49 8.73
N GLN A 58 -2.81 1.30 8.32
CA GLN A 58 -2.67 2.23 7.19
C GLN A 58 -1.48 3.19 7.36
N MET A 59 -1.29 3.72 8.58
CA MET A 59 -0.18 4.63 8.88
C MET A 59 1.18 3.95 8.80
N GLU A 60 1.27 2.65 9.11
CA GLU A 60 2.52 1.90 8.94
C GLU A 60 2.85 1.63 7.47
N CYS A 61 1.84 1.41 6.62
CA CYS A 61 2.03 1.36 5.16
C CYS A 61 2.59 2.70 4.65
N LEU A 62 2.05 3.82 5.12
CA LEU A 62 2.52 5.14 4.74
C LEU A 62 3.97 5.39 5.18
N LYS A 63 4.34 4.99 6.41
CA LYS A 63 5.74 5.06 6.87
C LYS A 63 6.70 4.26 5.99
N LEU A 64 6.27 3.11 5.47
CA LEU A 64 7.07 2.35 4.50
C LEU A 64 7.17 3.05 3.15
N ILE A 65 6.08 3.66 2.67
CA ILE A 65 6.11 4.45 1.43
C ILE A 65 7.07 5.64 1.58
N ALA A 66 7.11 6.29 2.74
CA ALA A 66 8.02 7.40 3.01
C ALA A 66 9.50 7.00 3.13
N SER A 67 9.82 5.69 3.19
CA SER A 67 11.21 5.23 3.24
C SER A 67 11.88 5.30 1.87
N ASN A 68 13.21 5.40 1.85
CA ASN A 68 13.99 5.50 0.60
C ASN A 68 14.25 4.14 -0.08
N GLY A 69 13.91 3.04 0.59
CA GLY A 69 14.17 1.69 0.09
C GLY A 69 13.08 1.19 -0.86
N PHE A 70 13.48 0.61 -1.99
CA PHE A 70 12.54 0.05 -2.95
C PHE A 70 11.70 -1.12 -2.38
N PRO A 71 12.27 -2.11 -1.67
CA PRO A 71 11.50 -3.20 -1.07
C PRO A 71 10.43 -2.71 -0.08
N GLU A 72 10.78 -1.72 0.73
CA GLU A 72 9.92 -1.06 1.71
C GLU A 72 8.76 -0.36 1.01
N LYS A 73 9.06 0.53 0.04
CA LYS A 73 8.05 1.24 -0.76
C LYS A 73 7.10 0.27 -1.46
N ARG A 74 7.63 -0.82 -2.04
CA ARG A 74 6.83 -1.85 -2.72
C ARG A 74 5.82 -2.49 -1.78
N ILE A 75 6.25 -2.87 -0.57
CA ILE A 75 5.34 -3.45 0.44
C ILE A 75 4.35 -2.39 0.93
N GLY A 76 4.79 -1.16 1.15
CA GLY A 76 3.95 -0.04 1.57
C GLY A 76 2.82 0.26 0.58
N TYR A 77 3.14 0.42 -0.70
CA TYR A 77 2.14 0.64 -1.75
C TYR A 77 1.18 -0.53 -1.92
N LEU A 78 1.67 -1.77 -1.86
CA LEU A 78 0.81 -2.95 -1.93
C LEU A 78 -0.13 -3.03 -0.72
N GLY A 79 0.38 -2.76 0.48
CA GLY A 79 -0.43 -2.71 1.70
C GLY A 79 -1.47 -1.61 1.63
N LEU A 80 -1.11 -0.44 1.09
CA LEU A 80 -2.03 0.66 0.89
C LEU A 80 -3.13 0.32 -0.12
N MET A 81 -2.82 -0.26 -1.28
CA MET A 81 -3.83 -0.69 -2.26
C MET A 81 -4.90 -1.63 -1.66
N LEU A 82 -4.55 -2.42 -0.65
CA LEU A 82 -5.49 -3.32 0.01
C LEU A 82 -6.20 -2.69 1.20
N LEU A 83 -5.49 -1.87 1.98
CA LEU A 83 -5.97 -1.38 3.28
C LEU A 83 -6.54 0.03 3.22
N LEU A 84 -6.38 0.75 2.12
CA LEU A 84 -6.81 2.14 2.00
C LEU A 84 -8.33 2.22 2.15
N ASP A 85 -8.72 3.18 2.98
CA ASP A 85 -10.10 3.57 3.25
C ASP A 85 -10.21 5.04 2.84
N GLU A 86 -11.42 5.55 2.57
CA GLU A 86 -11.66 6.91 2.04
C GLU A 86 -11.40 8.04 3.06
N ARG A 87 -10.54 7.79 4.05
CA ARG A 87 -10.14 8.78 5.05
C ARG A 87 -9.29 9.84 4.38
N HIS A 88 -9.87 11.04 4.27
CA HIS A 88 -9.30 12.18 3.57
C HIS A 88 -7.84 12.50 3.99
N GLU A 89 -7.50 12.40 5.28
CA GLU A 89 -6.12 12.62 5.76
C GLU A 89 -5.11 11.62 5.18
N VAL A 90 -5.46 10.34 5.11
CA VAL A 90 -4.58 9.30 4.56
C VAL A 90 -4.42 9.49 3.05
N LEU A 91 -5.53 9.81 2.35
CA LEU A 91 -5.51 10.08 0.91
C LEU A 91 -4.57 11.25 0.57
N MET A 92 -4.63 12.36 1.31
CA MET A 92 -3.71 13.49 1.08
C MET A 92 -2.23 13.11 1.26
N LEU A 93 -1.89 12.36 2.31
CA LEU A 93 -0.52 11.94 2.59
C LEU A 93 0.03 10.98 1.53
N VAL A 94 -0.84 10.10 1.03
CA VAL A 94 -0.53 9.18 -0.07
C VAL A 94 -0.31 9.94 -1.37
N THR A 95 -1.16 10.92 -1.66
CA THR A 95 -1.05 11.77 -2.86
C THR A 95 0.28 12.52 -2.89
N ASN A 96 0.68 13.10 -1.76
CA ASN A 96 1.98 13.74 -1.63
C ASN A 96 3.14 12.77 -1.84
N SER A 97 3.03 11.56 -1.28
CA SER A 97 4.06 10.53 -1.43
C SER A 97 4.15 10.02 -2.88
N LEU A 98 3.02 9.83 -3.56
CA LEU A 98 2.95 9.50 -4.99
C LEU A 98 3.60 10.58 -5.83
N LYS A 99 3.28 11.86 -5.58
CA LYS A 99 3.88 12.98 -6.29
C LYS A 99 5.40 12.97 -6.19
N GLN A 100 5.95 12.75 -4.99
CA GLN A 100 7.41 12.63 -4.80
C GLN A 100 7.99 11.43 -5.56
N ASP A 101 7.32 10.28 -5.50
CA ASP A 101 7.80 9.05 -6.13
C ASP A 101 7.69 9.05 -7.66
N LEU A 102 6.77 9.83 -8.24
CA LEU A 102 6.67 10.09 -9.68
C LEU A 102 7.90 10.84 -10.22
N TYR A 103 8.49 11.73 -9.42
CA TYR A 103 9.72 12.46 -9.77
C TYR A 103 11.01 11.70 -9.42
N HIS A 104 10.90 10.47 -8.91
CA HIS A 104 12.06 9.72 -8.48
C HIS A 104 12.97 9.31 -9.67
N SER A 105 14.29 9.37 -9.47
CA SER A 105 15.29 9.00 -10.48
C SER A 105 15.17 7.53 -10.90
N ASN A 106 14.90 6.65 -9.94
CA ASN A 106 14.65 5.22 -10.16
C ASN A 106 13.29 4.95 -10.85
N GLN A 107 13.34 4.40 -12.07
CA GLN A 107 12.16 4.05 -12.87
C GLN A 107 11.25 3.00 -12.22
N TYR A 108 11.79 2.10 -11.39
CA TYR A 108 10.99 1.10 -10.69
C TYR A 108 10.08 1.72 -9.62
N ILE A 109 10.53 2.79 -8.96
CA ILE A 109 9.74 3.55 -7.98
C ILE A 109 8.62 4.32 -8.69
N VAL A 110 8.94 5.00 -9.79
CA VAL A 110 7.95 5.66 -10.65
C VAL A 110 6.88 4.66 -11.12
N GLY A 111 7.29 3.49 -11.60
CA GLY A 111 6.38 2.44 -12.05
C GLY A 111 5.55 1.78 -10.94
N LEU A 112 5.96 1.89 -9.68
CA LEU A 112 5.17 1.52 -8.51
C LEU A 112 4.13 2.60 -8.19
N ALA A 113 4.54 3.87 -8.20
CA ALA A 113 3.65 5.00 -7.96
C ALA A 113 2.52 5.06 -9.01
N LEU A 114 2.84 4.88 -10.30
CA LEU A 114 1.83 4.80 -11.36
C LEU A 114 0.87 3.62 -11.18
N CYS A 115 1.39 2.46 -10.75
CA CYS A 115 0.56 1.28 -10.47
C CYS A 115 -0.40 1.54 -9.29
N ALA A 116 0.10 2.18 -8.23
CA ALA A 116 -0.71 2.60 -7.10
C ALA A 116 -1.78 3.59 -7.53
N LEU A 117 -1.40 4.63 -8.27
CA LEU A 117 -2.33 5.63 -8.77
C LEU A 117 -3.48 5.01 -9.58
N GLY A 118 -3.21 4.00 -10.41
CA GLY A 118 -4.26 3.29 -11.15
C GLY A 118 -5.21 2.48 -10.25
N ASN A 119 -4.72 1.91 -9.15
CA ASN A 119 -5.53 1.06 -8.26
C ASN A 119 -6.29 1.84 -7.17
N ILE A 120 -5.76 2.98 -6.72
CA ILE A 120 -6.32 3.76 -5.61
C ILE A 120 -6.71 5.19 -6.01
N SER A 121 -6.80 5.50 -7.31
CA SER A 121 -7.21 6.82 -7.78
C SER A 121 -8.59 7.18 -7.24
N SER A 122 -8.63 8.20 -6.39
CA SER A 122 -9.84 9.01 -6.21
C SER A 122 -9.88 10.12 -7.26
N GLU A 123 -11.04 10.72 -7.47
CA GLU A 123 -11.20 11.85 -8.40
C GLU A 123 -10.27 13.03 -8.04
N GLU A 124 -10.10 13.29 -6.75
CA GLU A 124 -9.19 14.30 -6.22
C GLU A 124 -7.73 13.97 -6.55
N MET A 125 -7.31 12.71 -6.30
CA MET A 125 -5.95 12.25 -6.60
C MET A 125 -5.63 12.31 -8.08
N ALA A 126 -6.58 11.90 -8.93
CA ALA A 126 -6.43 11.96 -10.37
C ALA A 126 -6.26 13.39 -10.86
N ARG A 127 -7.05 14.35 -10.33
CA ARG A 127 -6.94 15.76 -10.68
C ARG A 127 -5.60 16.37 -10.31
N ASP A 128 -5.08 16.04 -9.13
CA ASP A 128 -3.81 16.57 -8.62
C ASP A 128 -2.59 15.96 -9.30
N LEU A 129 -2.67 14.69 -9.73
CA LEU A 129 -1.54 13.94 -10.29
C LEU A 129 -1.56 13.83 -11.82
N ALA A 130 -2.70 14.07 -12.49
CA ALA A 130 -2.80 14.09 -13.96
C ALA A 130 -1.74 14.96 -14.67
N PRO A 131 -1.52 16.24 -14.30
CA PRO A 131 -0.51 17.07 -14.98
C PRO A 131 0.92 16.54 -14.78
N GLU A 132 1.13 15.78 -13.70
CA GLU A 132 2.40 15.20 -13.33
C GLU A 132 2.70 13.94 -14.16
N VAL A 133 1.68 13.10 -14.39
CA VAL A 133 1.75 11.94 -15.29
C VAL A 133 1.92 12.37 -16.75
N GLU A 134 1.20 13.42 -17.19
CA GLU A 134 1.32 13.95 -18.55
C GLU A 134 2.74 14.44 -18.85
N LYS A 135 3.38 15.16 -17.91
CA LYS A 135 4.79 15.55 -18.04
C LYS A 135 5.73 14.35 -18.13
N LEU A 136 5.48 13.30 -17.35
CA LEU A 136 6.28 12.06 -17.39
C LEU A 136 6.20 11.39 -18.76
N LEU A 137 5.01 11.33 -19.36
CA LEU A 137 4.80 10.79 -20.71
C LEU A 137 5.54 11.55 -21.81
N LEU A 138 5.65 12.88 -21.66
CA LEU A 138 6.31 13.74 -22.64
C LEU A 138 7.85 13.70 -22.54
N PHE A 139 8.40 13.45 -21.35
CA PHE A 139 9.84 13.55 -21.09
C PHE A 139 10.58 12.20 -20.96
N ARG A 140 9.91 11.06 -20.77
CA ARG A 140 10.58 9.75 -20.59
C ARG A 140 10.40 8.79 -21.76
N ASP A 141 11.48 8.04 -22.00
CA ASP A 141 11.65 7.04 -23.06
C ASP A 141 10.46 6.05 -23.22
N PRO A 142 10.27 5.47 -24.42
CA PRO A 142 9.11 4.64 -24.82
C PRO A 142 8.78 3.41 -23.96
N ASN A 143 9.63 3.03 -23.01
CA ASN A 143 9.41 1.86 -22.14
C ASN A 143 8.33 2.09 -21.06
N ILE A 144 7.97 3.35 -20.74
CA ILE A 144 6.87 3.66 -19.80
C ILE A 144 5.49 3.65 -20.50
N ARG A 145 5.44 3.94 -21.81
CA ARG A 145 4.19 3.97 -22.61
C ARG A 145 3.38 2.67 -22.57
N LYS A 146 4.03 1.51 -22.38
CA LYS A 146 3.31 0.22 -22.36
C LYS A 146 2.51 -0.03 -21.07
N LYS A 147 2.85 0.64 -19.96
CA LYS A 147 2.17 0.44 -18.68
C LYS A 147 1.02 1.42 -18.46
N GLU A 148 1.11 2.60 -19.07
CA GLU A 148 0.08 3.64 -18.95
C GLU A 148 -1.13 3.39 -19.86
N ASN A 149 -0.91 2.89 -21.08
CA ASN A 149 -1.99 2.60 -22.03
C ASN A 149 -2.93 1.45 -21.61
N LEU A 150 -2.55 0.64 -20.61
CA LEU A 150 -3.39 -0.47 -20.16
C LEU A 150 -4.36 -0.07 -19.03
N ASN A 151 -4.11 1.03 -18.31
CA ASN A 151 -4.90 1.40 -17.13
C ASN A 151 -5.79 2.64 -17.33
N ILE A 152 -5.68 3.35 -18.44
CA ILE A 152 -6.48 4.56 -18.73
C ILE A 152 -7.67 4.25 -19.65
N CYS A 153 -7.71 3.10 -20.33
CA CYS A 153 -8.74 2.80 -21.33
C CYS A 153 -9.97 2.02 -20.82
N ASP A 154 -10.05 1.69 -19.53
CA ASP A 154 -11.14 0.86 -18.97
C ASP A 154 -12.08 1.61 -18.00
N ASN A 155 -12.14 2.96 -18.02
CA ASN A 155 -13.18 3.74 -17.34
C ASN A 155 -13.83 4.77 -18.26
#